data_AF-A0A401ZMH7-F1
#
_entry.id   AF-A0A401ZMH7-F1
#
_cell.length_a   1.000
_cell.length_b   1.000
_cell.length_c   1.000
_cell.angle_alpha   90.00
_cell.angle_beta   90.00
_cell.angle_gamma   90.00
#
_symmetry.space_group_name_H-M   'P 1'
#
loop_
_entity.id
_entity.type
_entity.pdbx_description
1 polymer ?
#
loop_
_entity_poly.entity_id
_entity_poly.type
_entity_poly.pdbx_seq_one_letter_code
_entity_poly.pdbx_strand_id
1 'polypeptide(L)' 'MYKDTPKFRLQMYRQYSKDYGELSSEGDYQLNDQVRFYDGHAKGTITWKYMMRNRGLVYVLEDYSGVHFQVMAHEIVGMA' A
#
# COMPACT_ATOMS: atom_id res chain seq x y z
N MET A 1 14.94 -2.29 -4.08
CA MET A 1 15.48 -1.00 -3.57
C MET A 1 15.20 0.08 -4.61
N TYR A 2 13.98 0.65 -4.62
CA TYR A 2 13.46 1.56 -5.65
C TYR A 2 13.90 3.03 -5.46
N LYS A 3 15.20 3.26 -5.23
CA LYS A 3 15.65 4.60 -4.83
C LYS A 3 15.73 5.61 -5.99
N ASP A 4 15.87 5.20 -7.26
CA ASP A 4 16.27 6.14 -8.31
C ASP A 4 15.50 6.06 -9.64
N THR A 5 14.16 6.09 -9.63
CA THR A 5 13.46 6.37 -10.90
C THR A 5 12.19 7.21 -10.70
N PRO A 6 12.30 8.55 -10.84
CA PRO A 6 11.14 9.46 -10.89
C PRO A 6 10.08 9.01 -11.91
N LYS A 7 10.51 8.39 -13.02
CA LYS A 7 9.61 7.83 -14.04
C LYS A 7 8.74 6.68 -13.51
N PHE A 8 9.33 5.78 -12.72
CA PHE A 8 8.60 4.66 -12.12
C PHE A 8 7.59 5.16 -11.08
N ARG A 9 7.99 6.13 -10.24
CA ARG A 9 7.06 6.79 -9.30
C ARG A 9 5.91 7.49 -10.01
N LEU A 10 6.18 8.18 -11.13
CA LEU A 10 5.14 8.84 -11.91
C LEU A 10 4.19 7.84 -12.59
N GLN A 11 4.71 6.71 -13.06
CA GLN A 11 3.90 5.64 -13.64
C GLN A 11 2.99 5.00 -12.60
N MET A 12 3.55 4.63 -11.44
CA MET A 12 2.80 4.08 -10.30
C MET A 12 1.74 5.07 -9.83
N TYR A 13 2.10 6.35 -9.72
CA TYR A 13 1.16 7.41 -9.41
C TYR A 13 0.01 7.46 -10.42
N ARG A 14 0.29 7.45 -11.73
CA ARG A 14 -0.76 7.49 -12.76
C ARG A 14 -1.67 6.27 -12.73
N GLN A 15 -1.12 5.09 -12.48
CA GLN A 15 -1.88 3.86 -12.42
C GLN A 15 -2.77 3.85 -11.18
N TYR A 16 -2.19 4.03 -9.99
CA TYR A 16 -2.92 3.91 -8.74
C TYR A 16 -3.79 5.11 -8.40
N SER A 17 -3.43 6.32 -8.81
CA SER A 17 -4.34 7.47 -8.62
C SER A 17 -5.64 7.31 -9.40
N LYS A 18 -5.60 6.64 -10.55
CA LYS A 18 -6.79 6.34 -11.35
C LYS A 18 -7.63 5.22 -10.73
N ASP A 19 -6.98 4.18 -10.22
CA ASP A 19 -7.67 2.98 -9.72
C ASP A 19 -8.15 3.14 -8.26
N TYR A 20 -7.37 3.84 -7.44
CA TYR A 20 -7.55 3.94 -5.99
C TYR A 20 -7.75 5.38 -5.49
N GLY A 21 -7.55 6.39 -6.34
CA GLY A 21 -7.61 7.79 -5.93
C GLY A 21 -6.30 8.32 -5.37
N GLU A 22 -6.34 9.57 -4.91
CA GLU A 22 -5.15 10.30 -4.48
C GLU A 22 -4.39 9.59 -3.34
N LEU A 23 -3.05 9.69 -3.39
CA LEU A 23 -2.19 9.15 -2.36
C LEU A 23 -2.46 9.90 -1.05
N SER A 24 -2.89 9.17 -0.02
CA SER A 24 -3.05 9.73 1.32
C SER A 24 -1.69 9.91 1.98
N SER A 25 -1.50 11.02 2.71
CA SER A 25 -0.35 11.21 3.61
C SER A 25 -0.57 10.59 4.99
N GLU A 26 -1.81 10.19 5.31
CA GLU A 26 -2.20 9.67 6.62
C GLU A 26 -1.71 8.23 6.86
N GLY A 27 -1.84 7.79 8.11
CA GLY A 27 -1.57 6.43 8.56
C GLY A 27 -0.13 6.15 8.99
N ASP A 28 0.01 5.08 9.76
CA ASP A 28 1.25 4.73 10.48
C ASP A 28 2.33 4.14 9.56
N TYR A 29 1.93 3.55 8.45
CA TYR A 29 2.83 2.90 7.50
C TYR A 29 3.05 3.71 6.22
N GLN A 30 4.25 3.59 5.67
CA GLN A 30 4.73 4.31 4.50
C GLN A 30 4.86 3.40 3.27
N LEU A 31 4.95 4.01 2.09
CA LEU A 31 5.23 3.26 0.86
C LEU A 31 6.58 2.55 0.97
N ASN A 32 6.62 1.31 0.50
CA ASN A 32 7.73 0.34 0.61
C ASN A 32 7.95 -0.26 1.99
N ASP A 33 7.14 0.06 3.00
CA ASP A 33 7.18 -0.67 4.25
C ASP A 33 6.67 -2.09 4.03
N GLN A 34 7.35 -3.06 4.64
CA GLN A 34 6.90 -4.43 4.67
C GLN A 34 6.09 -4.67 5.95
N VAL A 35 4.86 -5.12 5.79
CA VAL A 35 3.90 -5.30 6.89
C VAL A 35 3.38 -6.73 6.95
N ARG A 36 2.95 -7.13 8.15
CA ARG A 36 2.21 -8.35 8.41
C ARG A 36 0.71 -8.03 8.51
N PHE A 37 -0.10 -8.87 7.88
CA PHE A 37 -1.56 -8.79 7.89
C PHE A 37 -2.15 -10.21 8.00
N TYR A 38 -3.46 -10.32 8.23
CA TYR A 38 -4.17 -11.60 8.38
C TYR A 38 -3.54 -12.51 9.46
N ASP A 39 -3.87 -12.23 10.73
CA ASP A 39 -3.35 -12.92 11.92
C ASP A 39 -1.80 -13.00 12.03
N GLY A 40 -1.08 -12.21 11.23
CA GLY A 40 0.37 -12.13 11.23
C GLY A 40 1.09 -13.16 10.34
N HIS A 41 0.35 -13.99 9.61
CA HIS A 41 0.91 -15.02 8.73
C HIS A 41 1.26 -14.48 7.34
N ALA A 42 0.51 -13.51 6.83
CA ALA A 42 0.73 -12.96 5.51
C ALA A 42 1.61 -11.71 5.57
N LYS A 43 2.45 -11.52 4.54
CA LYS A 43 3.38 -10.39 4.42
C LYS A 43 3.19 -9.70 3.09
N GLY A 44 3.23 -8.37 3.08
CA GLY A 44 3.10 -7.56 1.87
C GLY A 44 3.88 -6.26 1.98
N THR A 45 4.26 -5.71 0.83
CA THR A 45 4.93 -4.41 0.72
C THR A 45 3.89 -3.36 0.38
N ILE A 46 3.84 -2.24 1.10
CA ILE A 46 2.90 -1.16 0.79
C ILE A 46 3.30 -0.48 -0.52
N THR A 47 2.42 -0.51 -1.51
CA THR A 47 2.63 0.15 -2.81
C THR A 47 1.76 1.38 -3.00
N TRP A 48 0.64 1.48 -2.28
CA TRP A 48 -0.22 2.67 -2.27
C TRP A 48 -0.99 2.80 -0.94
N LYS A 49 -1.47 4.01 -0.64
CA LYS A 49 -2.42 4.25 0.45
C LYS A 49 -3.38 5.38 0.11
N TYR A 50 -4.65 5.24 0.44
CA TYR A 50 -5.68 6.20 0.07
C TYR A 50 -6.88 6.17 1.03
N MET A 51 -7.71 7.21 0.97
CA MET A 51 -8.93 7.32 1.79
C MET A 51 -10.15 6.85 1.01
N MET A 52 -10.86 5.86 1.56
CA MET A 52 -12.12 5.39 1.02
C MET A 52 -13.28 5.89 1.89
N ARG A 53 -14.24 6.61 1.28
CA ARG A 53 -15.32 7.33 2.00
C ARG A 53 -16.04 6.54 3.10
N ASN A 54 -16.24 5.23 2.92
CA ASN A 54 -16.99 4.38 3.85
C ASN A 54 -16.14 3.35 4.59
N ARG A 55 -14.83 3.28 4.32
CA ARG A 55 -13.93 2.26 4.90
C ARG A 55 -12.71 2.88 5.60
N GLY A 56 -12.50 4.19 5.47
CA GLY A 56 -11.36 4.89 6.04
C GLY A 56 -10.09 4.64 5.23
N LEU A 57 -8.95 4.61 5.93
CA LEU A 57 -7.65 4.43 5.31
C LEU A 57 -7.46 2.98 4.81
N VAL A 58 -7.14 2.86 3.53
CA VAL A 58 -6.86 1.60 2.84
C VAL A 58 -5.41 1.59 2.37
N TYR A 59 -4.74 0.48 2.59
CA TYR A 59 -3.40 0.18 2.09
C TYR A 59 -3.50 -0.81 0.94
N VAL A 60 -2.80 -0.52 -0.16
CA VAL A 60 -2.57 -1.47 -1.25
C VAL A 60 -1.22 -2.13 -1.00
N LEU A 61 -1.24 -3.45 -0.89
CA LEU A 61 -0.06 -4.28 -0.67
C LEU A 61 0.28 -5.06 -1.93
N GLU A 62 1.58 -5.30 -2.14
CA GLU A 62 2.13 -6.25 -3.10
C GLU A 62 2.77 -7.43 -2.35
N ASP A 63 2.36 -8.67 -2.68
CA ASP A 63 3.02 -9.87 -2.16
C ASP A 63 4.27 -10.25 -2.95
N TYR A 64 4.96 -11.33 -2.55
CA TYR A 64 6.15 -11.81 -3.24
C TYR A 64 5.90 -12.28 -4.69
N SER A 65 4.64 -12.51 -5.07
CA SER A 65 4.25 -12.91 -6.42
C SER A 65 3.98 -11.71 -7.35
N GLY A 66 4.00 -10.49 -6.82
CA GLY A 66 3.68 -9.27 -7.55
C GLY A 66 2.17 -8.97 -7.64
N VAL A 67 1.34 -9.71 -6.88
CA VAL A 67 -0.10 -9.51 -6.85
C VAL A 67 -0.46 -8.39 -5.87
N HIS A 68 -1.32 -7.49 -6.35
CA HIS A 68 -1.81 -6.36 -5.57
C HIS A 68 -3.15 -6.68 -4.91
N PHE A 69 -3.29 -6.33 -3.63
CA PHE A 69 -4.55 -6.47 -2.90
C PHE A 69 -4.69 -5.36 -1.85
N GLN A 70 -5.93 -5.12 -1.42
CA GLN A 70 -6.29 -4.03 -0.51
C GLN A 70 -6.53 -4.58 0.89
N VAL A 71 -6.03 -3.87 1.90
CA VAL A 71 -6.31 -4.12 3.31
C VAL A 71 -6.64 -2.80 4.00
N MET A 72 -7.57 -2.83 4.96
CA MET A 72 -7.86 -1.69 5.83
C MET A 72 -6.75 -1.54 6.87
N ALA A 73 -6.54 -0.32 7.35
CA ALA A 73 -5.48 -0.02 8.32
C ALA A 73 -5.51 -0.93 9.57
N HIS A 74 -6.71 -1.29 10.07
CA HIS A 74 -6.87 -2.15 11.24
C HIS A 74 -6.61 -3.64 10.98
N GLU A 75 -6.47 -4.06 9.72
CA GLU A 75 -6.13 -5.45 9.35
C GLU A 75 -4.61 -5.68 9.33
N ILE A 76 -3.82 -4.61 9.41
CA ILE A 76 -2.37 -4.68 9.56
C ILE A 76 -2.06 -4.87 11.05
N VAL A 77 -1.31 -5.93 11.36
CA VAL A 77 -0.99 -6.30 12.75
C VAL A 77 0.41 -5.84 13.17
N GLY A 78 1.22 -5.34 12.24
CA GLY A 78 2.54 -4.75 12.52
C GLY A 78 3.51 -4.80 11.36
N MET A 79 4.75 -4.36 11.58
CA MET A 79 5.83 -4.50 10.60
C MET A 79 6.31 -5.95 10.50
N ALA A 80 6.81 -6.32 9.31
CA ALA A 80 7.19 -7.69 8.94
C ALA A 80 8.64 -8.07 9.25
#